data_AF-K1U3G7-F1
#
_entry.id   AF-K1U3G7-F1
#
_cell.length_a   1.000
_cell.length_b   1.000
_cell.length_c   1.000
_cell.angle_alpha   90.00
_cell.angle_beta   90.00
_cell.angle_gamma   90.00
#
_symmetry.space_group_name_H-M   'P 1'
#
loop_
_entity.id
_entity.type
_entity.pdbx_description
1 polymer ?
#
loop_
_entity_poly.entity_id
_entity_poly.type
_entity_poly.pdbx_seq_one_letter_code
_entity_poly.pdbx_strand_id
1 'polypeptide(L)' 'GTVMKALSERHSTREFASKALNLSDLSDLLWAANGINRSDSGKRTAPSALNKQDVDVYVVLPEGSYLYDDKKSSVESDS' A
#
# COMPACT_ATOMS: atom_id res chain seq x y z
N GLY A 1 -7.88 -1.24 16.09
CA GLY A 1 -7.62 -2.58 16.67
C GLY A 1 -6.19 -2.66 17.16
N THR A 2 -5.81 -3.70 17.90
CA THR A 2 -4.40 -3.91 18.30
C THR A 2 -3.66 -4.70 17.22
N VAL A 3 -2.33 -4.60 17.18
CA VAL A 3 -1.49 -5.43 16.31
C VAL A 3 -1.73 -6.92 16.58
N MET A 4 -1.84 -7.31 17.86
CA MET A 4 -2.08 -8.70 18.24
C MET A 4 -3.43 -9.22 17.77
N LYS A 5 -4.48 -8.37 17.74
CA LYS A 5 -5.76 -8.74 17.17
C LYS A 5 -5.66 -8.98 15.66
N ALA A 6 -5.02 -8.07 14.92
CA ALA A 6 -4.83 -8.22 13.47
C ALA A 6 -4.03 -9.50 13.13
N LEU A 7 -2.98 -9.81 13.89
CA LEU A 7 -2.21 -11.04 13.73
C LEU A 7 -3.02 -12.29 14.05
N SER A 8 -3.84 -12.25 15.11
CA SER A 8 -4.73 -13.36 15.48
C SER A 8 -5.82 -13.62 14.44
N GLU A 9 -6.34 -12.59 13.78
CA GLU A 9 -7.41 -12.69 12.79
C GLU A 9 -6.87 -12.93 11.36
N ARG A 10 -5.56 -12.78 11.15
CA ARG A 10 -4.93 -12.87 9.83
C ARG A 10 -5.12 -14.27 9.23
N HIS A 11 -5.80 -14.30 8.09
CA HIS A 11 -5.97 -15.46 7.23
C HIS A 11 -6.06 -15.01 5.77
N SER A 12 -6.05 -15.95 4.82
CA SER A 12 -6.24 -15.65 3.40
C SER A 12 -7.71 -15.79 3.02
N THR A 13 -8.26 -14.78 2.36
CA THR A 13 -9.63 -14.78 1.81
C THR A 13 -9.57 -14.93 0.28
N ARG A 14 -10.50 -15.68 -0.32
CA ARG A 14 -10.57 -15.92 -1.78
C ARG A 14 -11.90 -15.53 -2.42
N GLU A 15 -12.85 -15.05 -1.63
CA GLU A 15 -14.14 -14.54 -2.07
C GLU A 15 -14.23 -13.06 -1.68
N PHE A 16 -14.56 -12.18 -2.62
CA PHE A 16 -14.54 -10.73 -2.43
C PHE A 16 -15.86 -10.11 -2.84
N ALA A 17 -16.26 -9.03 -2.18
CA ALA A 17 -17.41 -8.25 -2.60
C ALA A 17 -17.09 -7.52 -3.93
N SER A 18 -18.11 -7.29 -4.76
CA SER A 18 -17.97 -6.50 -5.99
C SER A 18 -17.84 -4.99 -5.75
N LYS A 19 -17.99 -4.55 -4.50
CA LYS A 19 -17.89 -3.14 -4.11
C LYS A 19 -16.44 -2.66 -4.21
N ALA A 20 -16.22 -1.59 -4.95
CA ALA A 20 -14.93 -0.91 -4.99
C ALA A 20 -14.53 -0.36 -3.61
N LEU A 21 -13.23 -0.38 -3.32
CA LEU A 21 -12.67 0.30 -2.15
C LEU A 21 -12.91 1.81 -2.27
N ASN A 22 -13.17 2.47 -1.15
CA ASN A 22 -13.13 3.93 -1.12
C ASN A 22 -11.65 4.38 -1.15
N LEU A 23 -11.42 5.63 -1.55
CA LEU A 23 -10.05 6.16 -1.70
C LEU A 23 -9.28 6.21 -0.39
N SER A 24 -9.94 6.37 0.76
CA SER A 24 -9.29 6.37 2.07
C SER A 24 -8.77 4.97 2.41
N ASP A 25 -9.59 3.93 2.24
CA ASP A 25 -9.19 2.55 2.50
C ASP A 25 -8.03 2.13 1.58
N LEU A 26 -8.09 2.53 0.30
CA LEU A 26 -7.00 2.27 -0.65
C LEU A 26 -5.72 3.02 -0.25
N SER A 27 -5.83 4.30 0.13
CA SER A 27 -4.69 5.10 0.59
C SER A 27 -4.03 4.49 1.82
N ASP A 28 -4.81 4.09 2.82
CA ASP A 28 -4.32 3.48 4.06
C ASP A 28 -3.63 2.14 3.78
N LEU A 29 -4.20 1.32 2.88
CA LEU A 29 -3.62 0.04 2.46
C LEU A 29 -2.25 0.24 1.79
N LEU A 30 -2.14 1.19 0.85
CA LEU A 30 -0.89 1.45 0.14
C LEU A 30 0.19 2.00 1.07
N TRP A 31 -0.18 2.92 1.96
CA TRP A 31 0.74 3.43 2.96
C TRP A 31 1.23 2.32 3.91
N ALA A 32 0.32 1.45 4.38
CA ALA A 32 0.69 0.31 5.21
C ALA A 32 1.63 -0.67 4.49
N ALA A 33 1.44 -0.88 3.18
CA ALA A 33 2.27 -1.76 2.37
C ALA A 33 3.70 -1.24 2.18
N ASN A 34 3.88 0.03 1.80
CA ASN A 34 5.22 0.57 1.50
C ASN A 34 5.36 2.10 1.57
N GLY A 35 4.50 2.80 2.31
CA GLY A 35 4.51 4.26 2.43
C GLY A 35 5.65 4.82 3.31
N ILE A 36 5.93 6.11 3.17
CA ILE A 36 6.91 6.84 4.00
C ILE A 36 6.36 7.00 5.42
N ASN A 37 7.09 6.50 6.43
CA ASN A 37 6.75 6.66 7.85
C ASN A 37 7.69 7.60 8.62
N ARG A 38 8.79 8.02 7.99
CA ARG A 38 9.78 8.95 8.53
C ARG A 38 10.08 9.98 7.47
N SER A 39 9.42 11.13 7.56
CA SER A 39 9.48 12.19 6.55
C SER A 39 10.87 12.81 6.41
N ASP A 40 11.63 12.87 7.51
CA ASP A 40 13.00 13.40 7.55
C ASP A 40 14.01 12.57 6.75
N SER A 41 13.78 11.26 6.66
CA SER A 41 14.73 10.29 6.09
C SER A 41 14.17 9.55 4.89
N GLY A 42 12.90 9.78 4.52
CA GLY A 42 12.21 9.10 3.42
C GLY A 42 12.12 7.58 3.59
N LYS A 43 12.21 7.09 4.84
CA LYS A 43 12.19 5.65 5.11
C LYS A 43 10.76 5.14 5.20
N ARG A 44 10.59 3.87 4.82
CA ARG A 44 9.30 3.25 4.58
C ARG A 44 8.79 2.42 5.75
N THR A 45 7.50 2.09 5.71
CA THR A 45 6.84 1.12 6.59
C THR A 45 7.43 -0.28 6.42
N ALA A 46 7.78 -0.68 5.20
CA ALA A 46 8.52 -1.91 4.91
C ALA A 46 10.05 -1.69 4.95
N PRO A 47 10.82 -2.55 5.62
CA PRO A 47 12.28 -2.49 5.58
C PRO A 47 12.83 -3.03 4.25
N SER A 48 13.98 -2.53 3.83
CA SER A 48 14.74 -3.02 2.67
C SER A 48 16.23 -3.09 2.97
N ALA A 49 16.94 -4.00 2.29
CA ALA A 49 18.38 -4.16 2.48
C ALA A 49 19.11 -2.85 2.15
N LEU A 50 19.91 -2.34 3.09
CA LEU A 50 20.64 -1.06 2.95
C LEU A 50 19.75 0.14 2.55
N ASN A 51 18.45 0.09 2.86
CA ASN A 51 17.46 1.07 2.41
C ASN A 51 17.41 1.23 0.87
N LYS A 52 17.58 0.13 0.12
CA LYS A 52 17.48 0.15 -1.35
C LYS A 52 16.09 0.49 -1.87
N GLN A 53 15.05 0.22 -1.09
CA GLN A 53 13.64 0.49 -1.44
C GLN A 53 13.27 -0.09 -2.82
N ASP A 54 13.69 -1.34 -3.03
CA ASP A 54 13.67 -2.08 -4.30
C ASP A 54 12.33 -2.77 -4.62
N VAL A 55 11.28 -2.45 -3.88
CA VAL A 55 9.94 -3.00 -4.07
C VAL A 55 9.00 -1.87 -4.51
N ASP A 56 8.50 -1.98 -5.73
CA ASP A 56 7.45 -1.12 -6.26
C ASP A 56 6.06 -1.74 -6.00
N VAL A 57 5.06 -0.90 -5.74
CA VAL A 57 3.68 -1.34 -5.50
C VAL A 57 2.81 -0.87 -6.67
N TYR A 58 2.30 -1.84 -7.44
CA TYR A 58 1.35 -1.58 -8.50
C TYR A 58 -0.08 -1.90 -8.03
N VAL A 59 -1.03 -1.04 -8.41
CA VAL A 59 -2.46 -1.21 -8.14
C VAL A 59 -3.16 -1.47 -9.46
N VAL A 60 -3.86 -2.60 -9.56
CA VAL A 60 -4.64 -2.96 -10.74
C VAL A 60 -6.12 -2.83 -10.41
N LEU A 61 -6.76 -1.82 -11.00
CA LEU A 61 -8.18 -1.52 -10.85
C LEU A 61 -8.91 -1.78 -12.19
N PRO A 62 -10.25 -1.85 -12.20
CA PRO A 62 -11.01 -1.99 -13.45
C PRO A 62 -10.69 -0.93 -14.50
N GLU A 63 -10.31 0.28 -14.09
CA GLU A 63 -10.02 1.43 -14.94
C GLU A 63 -8.59 1.42 -15.49
N GLY A 64 -7.68 0.65 -14.90
CA GLY A 64 -6.28 0.60 -15.32
C GLY A 64 -5.31 0.14 -14.23
N SER A 65 -4.03 0.16 -14.59
CA SER A 65 -2.92 -0.13 -13.70
C SER A 65 -2.21 1.16 -13.30
N TYR A 66 -1.77 1.22 -12.05
CA TYR A 66 -1.16 2.42 -11.48
C TYR A 66 0.06 2.07 -10.64
N LEU A 67 1.11 2.89 -10.71
CA LEU A 67 2.25 2.80 -9.81
C LEU A 67 1.99 3.70 -8.58
N TYR A 68 2.10 3.12 -7.38
CA TYR A 68 2.03 3.90 -6.15
C TYR A 68 3.33 4.70 -5.95
N ASP A 69 3.23 6.02 -6.12
CA ASP A 69 4.26 6.96 -5.73
C ASP A 69 4.03 7.38 -4.27
N ASP A 70 5.03 7.17 -3.40
CA ASP A 70 5.00 7.56 -2.00
C ASP A 70 5.51 8.99 -1.75
N LYS A 71 6.17 9.58 -2.75
CA LYS A 71 6.69 10.96 -2.74
C LYS A 71 5.67 11.96 -3.26
N LYS A 72 4.80 11.52 -4.17
CA LYS A 72 3.58 12.24 -4.56
C LYS A 72 2.38 11.59 -3.88
N SER A 73 1.62 12.34 -3.11
CA SER A 73 0.25 11.94 -2.73
C SER A 73 -0.71 12.02 -3.94
N SER A 74 -0.29 11.53 -5.12
CA SER A 74 -1.08 11.50 -6.36
C SER A 74 -0.63 10.34 -7.24
N VAL A 75 -1.60 9.54 -7.65
CA VAL A 75 -1.42 8.37 -8.51
C VAL A 75 -1.07 8.82 -9.93
N GLU A 76 0.05 8.34 -10.47
CA GLU A 76 0.47 8.62 -11.85
C GLU A 76 0.01 7.45 -12.73
N SER A 77 -0.73 7.74 -13.79
CA SER A 77 -1.23 6.73 -14.73
C SER A 77 -0.10 6.31 -15.66
N ASP A 78 0.26 5.03 -15.69
CA ASP A 78 1.14 4.50 -16.71
C ASP A 78 0.39 4.39 -18.05
N SER A 79 1.00 4.94 -19.11
CA SER A 79 0.51 4.88 -20.50
C SER A 79 1.07 3.67 -21.23
#